data_AF-A0A150MQ58-F1
#
_entry.id   AF-A0A150MQ58-F1
#
_cell.length_a   1.000
_cell.length_b   1.000
_cell.length_c   1.000
_cell.angle_alpha   90.00
_cell.angle_beta   90.00
_cell.angle_gamma   90.00
#
_symmetry.space_group_name_H-M   'P 1'
#
loop_
_entity.id
_entity.type
_entity.pdbx_description
1 polymer ?
#
loop_
_entity_poly.entity_id
_entity_poly.type
_entity_poly.pdbx_seq_one_letter_code
_entity_poly.pdbx_strand_id
1 'polypeptide(L)'
;MCEVITPMVTFGAEKSRLEIRATSIKGIMRYWWRALNGHLPIENLKKKEGELFGESGTKKSPLTIRTFQSPLIKIEKTKLLPHKPPGRGSVVKGCFPPKYQFKVIFRARENIELYDSLFKITLLLGGIGTRSRRGFGSVTIRKVDNRTNSLPTDVVGIERLLRKFYEEQHVDPPEIMVKDSTITISFSGNNNFPYIQKIEIGKQYDNAGELLYRIAESSIHNIYTGFSGLYRIAEKSHNHIRRNKEIKLRFASPIVVSAIEDEDQKLRPIITSLKTVVPPEIDLKREKDMSGKFKEDILK
;
A
#
# COMPACT_ATOMS: atom_id res chain seq x y z
N MET A 1 18.87 -0.99 -6.77
CA MET A 1 19.04 0.25 -5.99
C MET A 1 17.70 0.95 -5.93
N CYS A 2 17.17 1.12 -4.73
CA CYS A 2 15.93 1.82 -4.46
C CYS A 2 16.23 3.20 -3.90
N GLU A 3 15.30 4.13 -4.08
CA GLU A 3 15.40 5.49 -3.58
C GLU A 3 14.07 5.93 -2.97
N VAL A 4 14.14 6.55 -1.80
CA VAL A 4 12.99 7.12 -1.11
C VAL A 4 12.54 8.39 -1.82
N ILE A 5 11.26 8.53 -2.16
CA ILE A 5 10.73 9.75 -2.81
C ILE A 5 9.79 10.55 -1.90
N THR A 6 9.28 9.94 -0.84
CA THR A 6 8.54 10.63 0.23
C THR A 6 9.10 10.19 1.58
N PRO A 7 9.12 11.05 2.62
CA PRO A 7 9.68 10.71 3.93
C PRO A 7 9.24 9.32 4.42
N MET A 8 10.21 8.47 4.77
CA MET A 8 9.95 7.08 5.16
C MET A 8 10.26 6.87 6.63
N VAL A 9 9.25 6.49 7.41
CA VAL A 9 9.36 6.27 8.86
C VAL A 9 9.24 4.78 9.15
N THR A 10 10.37 4.10 9.31
CA THR A 10 10.44 2.68 9.65
C THR A 10 11.51 2.42 10.69
N PHE A 11 11.21 1.54 11.64
CA PHE A 11 12.08 1.21 12.76
C PHE A 11 12.28 -0.30 12.88
N GLY A 12 13.39 -0.66 13.52
CA GLY A 12 13.73 -2.03 13.88
C GLY A 12 12.94 -2.57 15.06
N ALA A 13 13.52 -3.56 15.74
CA ALA A 13 13.09 -3.94 17.09
C ALA A 13 13.27 -2.75 18.06
N GLU A 14 14.33 -1.98 17.88
CA GLU A 14 14.61 -0.76 18.61
C GLU A 14 13.87 0.43 17.96
N LYS A 15 12.85 0.98 18.66
CA LYS A 15 11.98 2.05 18.12
C LYS A 15 12.68 3.41 17.96
N SER A 16 13.90 3.55 18.45
CA SER A 16 14.79 4.71 18.29
C SER A 16 15.62 4.67 17.01
N ARG A 17 15.84 3.48 16.43
CA ARG A 17 16.75 3.29 15.30
C ARG A 17 15.99 3.08 14.00
N LEU A 18 16.22 3.97 13.05
CA LEU A 18 15.68 3.85 11.70
C LEU A 18 16.24 2.61 11.02
N GLU A 19 15.36 1.76 10.49
CA GLU A 19 15.74 0.50 9.86
C GLU A 19 14.73 0.03 8.81
N ILE A 20 15.23 -0.21 7.60
CA ILE A 20 14.51 -0.88 6.50
C ILE A 20 14.73 -2.39 6.61
N ARG A 21 13.75 -3.09 7.19
CA ARG A 21 13.84 -4.53 7.43
C ARG A 21 13.40 -5.35 6.22
N ALA A 22 14.20 -6.35 5.85
CA ALA A 22 13.84 -7.33 4.82
C ALA A 22 12.50 -8.05 5.13
N THR A 23 12.23 -8.32 6.40
CA THR A 23 10.96 -8.94 6.84
C THR A 23 9.75 -8.03 6.60
N SER A 24 9.90 -6.73 6.80
CA SER A 24 8.86 -5.74 6.49
C SER A 24 8.58 -5.68 4.98
N ILE A 25 9.63 -5.67 4.15
CA ILE A 25 9.48 -5.72 2.68
C ILE A 25 8.75 -7.00 2.25
N LYS A 26 9.14 -8.16 2.78
CA LYS A 26 8.47 -9.42 2.48
C LYS A 26 7.00 -9.42 2.88
N GLY A 27 6.67 -8.80 4.03
CA GLY A 27 5.30 -8.66 4.51
C GLY A 27 4.42 -7.83 3.59
N ILE A 28 4.92 -6.71 3.08
CA ILE A 28 4.17 -5.87 2.12
C ILE A 28 4.04 -6.54 0.75
N MET A 29 5.05 -7.29 0.29
CA MET A 29 4.95 -8.08 -0.96
C MET A 29 3.86 -9.15 -0.85
N ARG A 30 3.80 -9.88 0.28
CA ARG A 30 2.70 -10.83 0.56
C ARG A 30 1.33 -10.15 0.54
N TYR A 31 1.23 -8.98 1.17
CA TYR A 31 0.00 -8.21 1.21
C TYR A 31 -0.50 -7.85 -0.20
N TRP A 32 0.37 -7.29 -1.03
CA TRP A 32 0.01 -6.92 -2.40
C TRP A 32 -0.24 -8.13 -3.29
N TRP A 33 0.51 -9.23 -3.11
CA TRP A 33 0.25 -10.48 -3.82
C TRP A 33 -1.17 -11.00 -3.55
N ARG A 34 -1.63 -10.98 -2.29
CA ARG A 34 -3.01 -11.34 -1.96
C ARG A 34 -4.03 -10.37 -2.57
N ALA A 35 -3.74 -9.07 -2.54
CA ALA A 35 -4.63 -8.05 -3.07
C ALA A 35 -4.78 -8.11 -4.60
N LEU A 36 -3.73 -8.52 -5.32
CA LEU A 36 -3.73 -8.77 -6.77
C LEU A 36 -4.48 -10.07 -7.13
N ASN A 37 -4.43 -11.06 -6.25
CA ASN A 37 -5.04 -12.38 -6.48
C ASN A 37 -6.44 -12.51 -5.85
N GLY A 38 -7.20 -11.40 -5.84
CA GLY A 38 -8.58 -11.36 -5.34
C GLY A 38 -9.54 -12.32 -6.03
N HIS A 39 -9.26 -12.73 -7.25
CA HIS A 39 -10.06 -13.66 -8.06
C HIS A 39 -9.85 -15.13 -7.70
N LEU A 40 -8.78 -15.47 -6.97
CA LEU A 40 -8.50 -16.85 -6.59
C LEU A 40 -9.40 -17.29 -5.42
N PRO A 41 -9.92 -18.52 -5.42
CA PRO A 41 -10.54 -19.11 -4.23
C PRO A 41 -9.59 -19.08 -3.03
N ILE A 42 -10.13 -18.88 -1.82
CA ILE A 42 -9.33 -18.69 -0.60
C ILE A 42 -8.34 -19.84 -0.32
N GLU A 43 -8.71 -21.07 -0.66
CA GLU A 43 -7.86 -22.25 -0.51
C GLU A 43 -6.65 -22.19 -1.46
N ASN A 44 -6.90 -21.88 -2.74
CA ASN A 44 -5.86 -21.70 -3.76
C ASN A 44 -4.94 -20.52 -3.43
N LEU A 45 -5.50 -19.42 -2.93
CA LEU A 45 -4.75 -18.24 -2.49
C LEU A 45 -3.75 -18.62 -1.39
N LYS A 46 -4.20 -19.32 -0.34
CA LYS A 46 -3.34 -19.74 0.78
C LYS A 46 -2.25 -20.70 0.32
N LYS A 47 -2.60 -21.69 -0.51
CA LYS A 47 -1.67 -22.66 -1.06
C LYS A 47 -0.55 -21.98 -1.85
N LYS A 48 -0.90 -21.15 -2.83
CA LYS A 48 0.07 -20.42 -3.67
C LYS A 48 0.90 -19.41 -2.86
N GLU A 49 0.32 -18.72 -1.87
CA GLU A 49 1.10 -17.85 -0.97
C GLU A 49 2.16 -18.64 -0.20
N GLY A 50 1.80 -19.82 0.32
CA GLY A 50 2.71 -20.72 1.03
C GLY A 50 3.84 -21.25 0.12
N GLU A 51 3.53 -21.53 -1.14
CA GLU A 51 4.53 -21.92 -2.15
C GLU A 51 5.53 -20.79 -2.41
N LEU A 52 5.05 -19.57 -2.67
CA LEU A 52 5.89 -18.43 -3.01
C LEU A 52 6.65 -17.85 -1.81
N PHE A 53 6.04 -17.79 -0.63
CA PHE A 53 6.65 -17.11 0.50
C PHE A 53 7.00 -18.00 1.68
N GLY A 54 6.72 -19.29 1.61
CA GLY A 54 6.88 -20.23 2.71
C GLY A 54 5.78 -20.11 3.76
N GLU A 55 5.67 -21.16 4.56
CA GLU A 55 4.71 -21.31 5.64
C GLU A 55 5.46 -21.63 6.94
N SER A 56 5.02 -20.99 8.03
CA SER A 56 5.71 -21.09 9.32
C SER A 56 5.65 -22.52 9.86
N GLY A 57 6.79 -23.10 10.19
CA GLY A 57 6.87 -24.45 10.77
C GLY A 57 6.76 -25.60 9.75
N THR A 58 6.30 -25.35 8.53
CA THR A 58 6.13 -26.38 7.49
C THR A 58 7.08 -26.21 6.30
N LYS A 59 7.13 -25.02 5.68
CA LYS A 59 7.85 -24.82 4.41
C LYS A 59 8.73 -23.58 4.45
N LYS A 60 10.05 -23.76 4.34
CA LYS A 60 10.99 -22.65 4.16
C LYS A 60 10.69 -21.91 2.86
N SER A 61 10.62 -20.58 2.94
CA SER A 61 10.40 -19.74 1.77
C SER A 61 11.47 -19.94 0.68
N PRO A 62 11.09 -20.03 -0.60
CA PRO A 62 12.04 -20.00 -1.71
C PRO A 62 12.68 -18.63 -1.93
N LEU A 63 12.09 -17.55 -1.39
CA LEU A 63 12.60 -16.17 -1.48
C LEU A 63 13.36 -15.75 -0.21
N THR A 64 14.62 -15.38 -0.40
CA THR A 64 15.44 -14.66 0.58
C THR A 64 15.58 -13.20 0.15
N ILE A 65 15.28 -12.27 1.06
CA ILE A 65 15.46 -10.82 0.85
C ILE A 65 16.56 -10.34 1.79
N ARG A 66 17.47 -9.52 1.27
CA ARG A 66 18.45 -8.78 2.08
C ARG A 66 18.32 -7.29 1.78
N THR A 67 18.43 -6.48 2.82
CA THR A 67 18.46 -5.02 2.70
C THR A 67 19.83 -4.51 3.13
N PHE A 68 20.39 -3.58 2.36
CA PHE A 68 21.62 -2.85 2.71
C PHE A 68 21.31 -1.38 2.67
N GLN A 69 21.55 -0.70 3.78
CA GLN A 69 21.21 0.68 4.00
C GLN A 69 22.40 1.35 4.69
N SER A 70 22.85 2.49 4.17
CA SER A 70 23.95 3.22 4.78
C SER A 70 23.45 3.98 6.02
N PRO A 71 24.25 4.11 7.09
CA PRO A 71 23.89 4.96 8.21
C PRO A 71 23.57 6.39 7.74
N LEU A 72 22.55 7.00 8.33
CA LEU A 72 22.26 8.41 8.09
C LEU A 72 23.29 9.25 8.86
N ILE A 73 23.93 10.19 8.16
CA ILE A 73 24.81 11.20 8.80
C ILE A 73 23.99 12.11 9.71
N LYS A 74 22.76 12.46 9.28
CA LYS A 74 21.82 13.28 10.03
C LYS A 74 20.42 12.68 9.95
N ILE A 75 19.76 12.54 11.10
CA ILE A 75 18.37 12.09 11.17
C ILE A 75 17.47 13.29 10.88
N GLU A 76 16.80 13.27 9.73
CA GLU A 76 15.74 14.21 9.41
C GLU A 76 14.45 13.85 10.14
N LYS A 77 13.59 14.86 10.34
CA LYS A 77 12.31 14.70 11.04
C LYS A 77 11.16 15.07 10.13
N THR A 78 10.05 14.35 10.26
CA THR A 78 8.83 14.61 9.51
C THR A 78 7.61 14.61 10.44
N LYS A 79 6.59 15.40 10.11
CA LYS A 79 5.28 15.40 10.77
C LYS A 79 4.43 14.30 10.15
N LEU A 80 3.95 13.35 10.96
CA LEU A 80 3.02 12.32 10.47
C LEU A 80 1.63 12.87 10.13
N LEU A 81 1.32 14.09 10.57
CA LEU A 81 0.10 14.83 10.22
C LEU A 81 0.50 16.23 9.76
N PRO A 82 0.92 16.40 8.49
CA PRO A 82 1.42 17.68 7.98
C PRO A 82 0.45 18.86 8.15
N HIS A 83 -0.87 18.60 8.10
CA HIS A 83 -1.90 19.62 8.32
C HIS A 83 -1.98 20.15 9.77
N LYS A 84 -1.39 19.45 10.75
CA LYS A 84 -1.48 19.88 12.16
C LYS A 84 -0.51 21.02 12.44
N PRO A 85 -0.97 22.11 13.10
CA PRO A 85 -0.09 23.16 13.54
C PRO A 85 0.94 22.61 14.56
N PRO A 86 2.09 23.29 14.73
CA PRO A 86 3.03 22.96 15.81
C PRO A 86 2.32 22.98 17.18
N GLY A 87 2.64 22.03 18.07
CA GLY A 87 2.07 21.96 19.42
C GLY A 87 1.35 20.64 19.74
N ARG A 88 0.33 20.69 20.61
CA ARG A 88 -0.40 19.51 21.11
C ARG A 88 -1.01 18.72 19.95
N GLY A 89 -0.59 17.46 19.80
CA GLY A 89 -1.10 16.52 18.80
C GLY A 89 -0.26 16.38 17.52
N SER A 90 0.77 17.21 17.32
CA SER A 90 1.73 17.06 16.22
C SER A 90 2.72 15.93 16.53
N VAL A 91 2.56 14.77 15.87
CA VAL A 91 3.49 13.64 16.00
C VAL A 91 4.64 13.80 15.02
N VAL A 92 5.83 14.13 15.54
CA VAL A 92 7.08 14.24 14.78
C VAL A 92 7.93 13.00 14.99
N LYS A 93 8.47 12.44 13.91
CA LYS A 93 9.34 11.25 13.94
C LYS A 93 10.57 11.44 13.08
N GLY A 94 11.67 10.76 13.44
CA GLY A 94 12.81 10.60 12.55
C GLY A 94 12.39 9.83 11.29
N CYS A 95 12.96 10.16 10.13
CA CYS A 95 12.69 9.47 8.87
C CYS A 95 13.96 9.31 8.02
N PHE A 96 13.92 8.34 7.11
CA PHE A 96 14.76 8.40 5.92
C PHE A 96 14.18 9.48 4.99
N PRO A 97 14.97 10.49 4.61
CA PRO A 97 14.49 11.59 3.78
C PRO A 97 14.33 11.15 2.31
N PRO A 98 13.59 11.93 1.49
CA PRO A 98 13.64 11.80 0.04
C PRO A 98 15.09 11.80 -0.47
N LYS A 99 15.35 11.09 -1.57
CA LYS A 99 16.67 10.82 -2.15
C LYS A 99 17.57 9.87 -1.34
N TYR A 100 17.14 9.39 -0.17
CA TYR A 100 17.86 8.34 0.54
C TYR A 100 17.85 7.04 -0.28
N GLN A 101 19.03 6.47 -0.51
CA GLN A 101 19.20 5.25 -1.31
C GLN A 101 19.51 4.03 -0.44
N PHE A 102 18.94 2.90 -0.83
CA PHE A 102 19.21 1.61 -0.21
C PHE A 102 19.15 0.47 -1.23
N LYS A 103 19.84 -0.63 -0.95
CA LYS A 103 19.83 -1.83 -1.80
C LYS A 103 18.87 -2.86 -1.22
N VAL A 104 18.12 -3.48 -2.12
CA VAL A 104 17.35 -4.69 -1.85
C VAL A 104 17.93 -5.77 -2.76
N ILE A 105 18.29 -6.91 -2.20
CA ILE A 105 18.79 -8.06 -2.95
C ILE A 105 17.82 -9.21 -2.76
N PHE A 106 17.31 -9.73 -3.87
CA PHE A 106 16.53 -10.95 -3.90
C PHE A 106 17.42 -12.13 -4.29
N ARG A 107 17.23 -13.23 -3.56
CA ARG A 107 17.71 -14.55 -3.98
C ARG A 107 16.51 -15.47 -3.92
N ALA A 108 16.12 -15.98 -5.07
CA ALA A 108 15.00 -16.89 -5.21
C ALA A 108 15.49 -18.21 -5.80
N ARG A 109 14.97 -19.33 -5.30
CA ARG A 109 15.22 -20.65 -5.90
C ARG A 109 14.52 -20.81 -7.26
N GLU A 110 13.41 -20.10 -7.42
CA GLU A 110 12.49 -20.13 -8.56
C GLU A 110 11.74 -18.78 -8.62
N ASN A 111 11.05 -18.47 -9.72
CA ASN A 111 10.12 -17.33 -9.84
C ASN A 111 10.75 -15.93 -9.61
N ILE A 112 12.03 -15.73 -9.97
CA ILE A 112 12.71 -14.44 -9.76
C ILE A 112 12.02 -13.27 -10.49
N GLU A 113 11.54 -13.49 -11.71
CA GLU A 113 10.82 -12.49 -12.52
C GLU A 113 9.45 -12.14 -11.94
N LEU A 114 8.75 -13.11 -11.36
CA LEU A 114 7.53 -12.88 -10.58
C LEU A 114 7.82 -11.99 -9.37
N TYR A 115 8.88 -12.27 -8.61
CA TYR A 115 9.22 -11.45 -7.44
C TYR A 115 9.67 -10.05 -7.81
N ASP A 116 10.40 -9.88 -8.92
CA ASP A 116 10.74 -8.56 -9.47
C ASP A 116 9.48 -7.77 -9.84
N SER A 117 8.57 -8.39 -10.60
CA SER A 117 7.30 -7.77 -11.01
C SER A 117 6.44 -7.41 -9.79
N LEU A 118 6.29 -8.33 -8.84
CA LEU A 118 5.54 -8.11 -7.61
C LEU A 118 6.17 -7.00 -6.74
N PHE A 119 7.49 -6.94 -6.66
CA PHE A 119 8.17 -5.88 -5.89
C PHE A 119 7.94 -4.52 -6.53
N LYS A 120 8.05 -4.40 -7.86
CA LYS A 120 7.72 -3.17 -8.59
C LYS A 120 6.27 -2.75 -8.35
N ILE A 121 5.32 -3.68 -8.44
CA ILE A 121 3.90 -3.40 -8.14
C ILE A 121 3.71 -2.96 -6.68
N THR A 122 4.41 -3.61 -5.73
CA THR A 122 4.35 -3.26 -4.30
C THR A 122 4.81 -1.82 -4.04
N LEU A 123 5.86 -1.38 -4.74
CA LEU A 123 6.38 -0.01 -4.64
C LEU A 123 5.49 1.01 -5.36
N LEU A 124 4.88 0.63 -6.49
CA LEU A 124 3.92 1.47 -7.21
C LEU A 124 2.66 1.74 -6.40
N LEU A 125 2.05 0.69 -5.84
CA LEU A 125 0.70 0.78 -5.27
C LEU A 125 0.70 1.15 -3.78
N GLY A 126 1.86 1.12 -3.13
CA GLY A 126 1.98 1.36 -1.70
C GLY A 126 3.28 2.05 -1.30
N GLY A 127 3.62 1.93 -0.02
CA GLY A 127 4.85 2.47 0.54
C GLY A 127 5.38 1.61 1.67
N ILE A 128 6.58 1.94 2.15
CA ILE A 128 7.26 1.23 3.22
C ILE A 128 7.12 2.01 4.53
N GLY A 129 6.74 1.32 5.60
CA GLY A 129 6.76 1.87 6.96
C GLY A 129 5.46 2.57 7.38
N THR A 130 5.61 3.52 8.29
CA THR A 130 4.50 4.18 8.99
C THR A 130 3.73 5.10 8.05
N ARG A 131 2.39 5.03 8.09
CA ARG A 131 1.49 5.85 7.26
C ARG A 131 1.67 5.63 5.75
N SER A 132 2.18 4.46 5.35
CA SER A 132 2.36 4.09 3.94
C SER A 132 1.09 4.04 3.10
N ARG A 133 -0.09 4.01 3.73
CA ARG A 133 -1.38 4.14 3.04
C ARG A 133 -1.79 5.59 2.76
N ARG A 134 -1.01 6.56 3.23
CA ARG A 134 -1.29 8.00 3.17
C ARG A 134 -0.07 8.76 2.62
N GLY A 135 0.56 8.22 1.58
CA GLY A 135 1.63 8.85 0.80
C GLY A 135 3.06 8.68 1.34
N PHE A 136 3.24 8.40 2.63
CA PHE A 136 4.58 8.26 3.23
C PHE A 136 5.31 7.01 2.75
N GLY A 137 6.64 7.07 2.69
CA GLY A 137 7.47 5.91 2.36
C GLY A 137 7.28 5.35 0.96
N SER A 138 6.77 6.15 0.02
CA SER A 138 6.84 5.87 -1.41
C SER A 138 8.31 5.79 -1.83
N VAL A 139 8.63 4.79 -2.65
CA VAL A 139 10.00 4.43 -3.05
C VAL A 139 10.00 4.14 -4.54
N THR A 140 11.02 4.63 -5.25
CA THR A 140 11.26 4.29 -6.66
C THR A 140 12.48 3.37 -6.80
N ILE A 141 12.63 2.78 -7.98
CA ILE A 141 13.80 2.01 -8.37
C ILE A 141 14.62 2.86 -9.33
N ARG A 142 15.92 2.99 -9.08
CA ARG A 142 16.86 3.71 -9.97
C ARG A 142 17.73 2.76 -10.78
N LYS A 143 18.06 1.59 -10.21
CA LYS A 143 18.88 0.57 -10.88
C LYS A 143 18.46 -0.86 -10.51
N VAL A 144 18.50 -1.77 -11.47
CA VAL A 144 18.44 -3.24 -11.25
C VAL A 144 19.67 -3.84 -11.90
N ASP A 145 20.44 -4.64 -11.15
CA ASP A 145 21.70 -5.25 -11.62
C ASP A 145 22.63 -4.28 -12.37
N ASN A 146 22.81 -3.09 -11.77
CA ASN A 146 23.59 -1.95 -12.28
C ASN A 146 23.07 -1.30 -13.57
N ARG A 147 21.93 -1.74 -14.12
CA ARG A 147 21.26 -1.11 -15.25
C ARG A 147 20.23 -0.10 -14.75
N THR A 148 20.11 1.05 -15.43
CA THR A 148 19.06 2.03 -15.15
C THR A 148 17.70 1.37 -15.23
N ASN A 149 16.84 1.67 -14.27
CA ASN A 149 15.49 1.15 -14.21
C ASN A 149 14.58 2.25 -13.66
N SER A 150 13.30 2.20 -14.01
CA SER A 150 12.26 3.09 -13.50
C SER A 150 10.97 2.30 -13.31
N LEU A 151 10.16 2.75 -12.36
CA LEU A 151 8.79 2.28 -12.27
C LEU A 151 7.95 2.93 -13.40
N PRO A 152 6.95 2.23 -13.94
CA PRO A 152 5.97 2.82 -14.84
C PRO A 152 5.35 4.10 -14.30
N THR A 153 5.17 5.10 -15.16
CA THR A 153 4.64 6.43 -14.80
C THR A 153 3.25 6.71 -15.36
N ASP A 154 2.71 5.78 -16.15
CA ASP A 154 1.42 5.87 -16.82
C ASP A 154 0.60 4.57 -16.66
N VAL A 155 -0.67 4.63 -17.05
CA VAL A 155 -1.58 3.48 -16.91
C VAL A 155 -1.20 2.31 -17.83
N VAL A 156 -0.65 2.58 -19.01
CA VAL A 156 -0.26 1.56 -19.98
C VAL A 156 0.92 0.75 -19.45
N GLY A 157 1.93 1.41 -18.88
CA GLY A 157 3.07 0.78 -18.27
C GLY A 157 2.70 0.00 -17.00
N ILE A 158 1.79 0.52 -16.18
CA ILE A 158 1.26 -0.21 -15.01
C ILE A 158 0.48 -1.44 -15.47
N GLU A 159 -0.41 -1.32 -16.45
CA GLU A 159 -1.16 -2.45 -17.01
C GLU A 159 -0.22 -3.53 -17.53
N ARG A 160 0.79 -3.16 -18.32
CA ARG A 160 1.80 -4.09 -18.83
C ARG A 160 2.53 -4.82 -17.69
N LEU A 161 2.88 -4.11 -16.62
CA LEU A 161 3.52 -4.72 -15.45
C LEU A 161 2.58 -5.69 -14.71
N LEU A 162 1.29 -5.34 -14.57
CA LEU A 162 0.28 -6.23 -13.99
C LEU A 162 0.14 -7.51 -14.84
N ARG A 163 0.03 -7.38 -16.17
CA ARG A 163 -0.07 -8.53 -17.09
C ARG A 163 1.17 -9.41 -17.02
N LYS A 164 2.38 -8.83 -17.02
CA LYS A 164 3.62 -9.57 -16.80
C LYS A 164 3.56 -10.34 -15.48
N PHE A 165 3.12 -9.71 -14.39
CA PHE A 165 2.99 -10.40 -13.10
C PHE A 165 2.05 -11.62 -13.17
N TYR A 166 0.91 -11.53 -13.89
CA TYR A 166 -0.01 -12.67 -14.08
C TYR A 166 0.58 -13.79 -14.96
N GLU A 167 1.30 -13.43 -16.01
CA GLU A 167 2.00 -14.37 -16.89
C GLU A 167 3.05 -15.18 -16.11
N GLU A 168 3.90 -14.50 -15.33
CA GLU A 168 4.99 -15.11 -14.55
C GLU A 168 4.50 -16.01 -13.41
N GLN A 169 3.26 -15.85 -12.95
CA GLN A 169 2.66 -16.73 -11.94
C GLN A 169 1.86 -17.90 -12.53
N HIS A 170 1.73 -17.94 -13.86
CA HIS A 170 0.91 -18.91 -14.60
C HIS A 170 -0.52 -18.97 -14.03
N VAL A 171 -1.15 -17.80 -13.90
CA VAL A 171 -2.53 -17.64 -13.47
C VAL A 171 -3.23 -16.72 -14.46
N ASP A 172 -4.41 -17.11 -14.91
CA ASP A 172 -5.24 -16.26 -15.77
C ASP A 172 -5.53 -14.93 -15.05
N PRO A 173 -5.24 -13.80 -15.67
CA PRO A 173 -5.51 -12.51 -15.05
C PRO A 173 -7.02 -12.31 -14.90
N PRO A 174 -7.47 -11.57 -13.85
CA PRO A 174 -8.80 -10.98 -13.86
C PRO A 174 -8.95 -10.03 -15.06
N GLU A 175 -10.18 -9.59 -15.32
CA GLU A 175 -10.40 -8.55 -16.31
C GLU A 175 -9.69 -7.27 -15.86
N ILE A 176 -8.81 -6.74 -16.70
CA ILE A 176 -8.08 -5.49 -16.49
C ILE A 176 -8.46 -4.54 -17.61
N MET A 177 -9.13 -3.45 -17.26
CA MET A 177 -9.59 -2.43 -18.19
C MET A 177 -8.89 -1.11 -17.90
N VAL A 178 -8.28 -0.53 -18.94
CA VAL A 178 -7.68 0.80 -18.88
C VAL A 178 -8.61 1.80 -19.54
N LYS A 179 -8.89 2.90 -18.83
CA LYS A 179 -9.63 4.04 -19.37
C LYS A 179 -9.11 5.32 -18.72
N ASP A 180 -8.77 6.30 -19.55
CA ASP A 180 -8.19 7.58 -19.10
C ASP A 180 -6.96 7.35 -18.18
N SER A 181 -6.95 7.94 -16.98
CA SER A 181 -5.90 7.70 -15.96
C SER A 181 -6.33 6.66 -14.90
N THR A 182 -7.17 5.70 -15.30
CA THR A 182 -7.73 4.66 -14.43
C THR A 182 -7.48 3.26 -14.99
N ILE A 183 -7.14 2.34 -14.09
CA ILE A 183 -7.17 0.89 -14.31
C ILE A 183 -8.24 0.30 -13.40
N THR A 184 -9.21 -0.42 -13.96
CA THR A 184 -10.23 -1.16 -13.22
C THR A 184 -9.94 -2.65 -13.30
N ILE A 185 -10.08 -3.35 -12.17
CA ILE A 185 -9.86 -4.80 -12.08
C ILE A 185 -11.15 -5.48 -11.61
N SER A 186 -11.68 -6.39 -12.42
CA SER A 186 -12.96 -7.08 -12.20
C SER A 186 -12.87 -8.59 -12.45
N PHE A 187 -13.72 -9.36 -11.78
CA PHE A 187 -13.87 -10.80 -11.99
C PHE A 187 -15.20 -11.27 -11.41
N SER A 188 -15.68 -12.43 -11.86
CA SER A 188 -16.85 -13.11 -11.28
C SER A 188 -16.49 -13.72 -9.92
N GLY A 189 -17.18 -13.32 -8.86
CA GLY A 189 -17.00 -13.89 -7.52
C GLY A 189 -16.94 -12.82 -6.44
N ASN A 190 -17.05 -13.26 -5.18
CA ASN A 190 -17.14 -12.35 -4.05
C ASN A 190 -16.32 -12.87 -2.86
N ASN A 191 -15.00 -12.75 -2.94
CA ASN A 191 -14.11 -13.22 -1.88
C ASN A 191 -14.14 -12.31 -0.64
N ASN A 192 -14.12 -12.90 0.56
CA ASN A 192 -14.24 -12.16 1.82
C ASN A 192 -12.88 -11.69 2.38
N PHE A 193 -12.02 -11.14 1.51
CA PHE A 193 -10.78 -10.46 1.89
C PHE A 193 -10.51 -9.24 0.97
N PRO A 194 -9.69 -8.26 1.37
CA PRO A 194 -9.39 -7.09 0.54
C PRO A 194 -8.62 -7.45 -0.73
N TYR A 195 -9.07 -6.92 -1.87
CA TYR A 195 -8.41 -7.03 -3.16
C TYR A 195 -8.54 -5.74 -3.97
N ILE A 196 -7.68 -5.54 -4.97
CA ILE A 196 -7.65 -4.33 -5.79
C ILE A 196 -8.90 -4.30 -6.68
N GLN A 197 -9.57 -3.14 -6.70
CA GLN A 197 -10.69 -2.86 -7.61
C GLN A 197 -10.33 -1.77 -8.62
N LYS A 198 -9.53 -0.78 -8.20
CA LYS A 198 -9.21 0.39 -9.02
C LYS A 198 -7.83 0.94 -8.69
N ILE A 199 -7.09 1.36 -9.71
CA ILE A 199 -5.84 2.12 -9.61
C ILE A 199 -6.04 3.41 -10.40
N GLU A 200 -5.77 4.55 -9.78
CA GLU A 200 -5.98 5.88 -10.36
C GLU A 200 -4.69 6.68 -10.25
N ILE A 201 -4.26 7.31 -11.35
CA ILE A 201 -3.08 8.18 -11.37
C ILE A 201 -3.54 9.64 -11.39
N GLY A 202 -3.05 10.44 -10.44
CA GLY A 202 -3.36 11.87 -10.36
C GLY A 202 -2.43 12.76 -11.18
N LYS A 203 -2.65 14.06 -11.06
CA LYS A 203 -1.77 15.08 -11.63
C LYS A 203 -0.47 15.26 -10.85
N GLN A 204 0.42 16.07 -11.40
CA GLN A 204 1.73 16.37 -10.85
C GLN A 204 1.62 17.27 -9.62
N TYR A 205 2.49 17.01 -8.64
CA TYR A 205 2.79 17.82 -7.47
C TYR A 205 4.28 18.18 -7.52
N ASP A 206 4.62 19.39 -7.08
CA ASP A 206 6.00 19.88 -7.18
C ASP A 206 6.93 19.21 -6.16
N ASN A 207 6.40 18.79 -5.00
CA ASN A 207 7.20 18.13 -3.98
C ASN A 207 6.38 17.24 -3.03
N ALA A 208 7.10 16.37 -2.31
CA ALA A 208 6.50 15.46 -1.34
C ALA A 208 5.74 16.18 -0.21
N GLY A 209 6.18 17.38 0.20
CA GLY A 209 5.53 18.14 1.26
C GLY A 209 4.11 18.57 0.88
N GLU A 210 3.95 19.11 -0.33
CA GLU A 210 2.65 19.52 -0.88
C GLU A 210 1.69 18.34 -1.00
N LEU A 211 2.13 17.25 -1.63
CA LEU A 211 1.32 16.04 -1.78
C LEU A 211 0.89 15.48 -0.42
N LEU A 212 1.83 15.34 0.53
CA LEU A 212 1.53 14.83 1.86
C LEU A 212 0.61 15.75 2.65
N TYR A 213 0.72 17.07 2.46
CA TYR A 213 -0.21 18.04 3.05
C TYR A 213 -1.62 17.83 2.51
N ARG A 214 -1.79 17.77 1.18
CA ARG A 214 -3.10 17.53 0.54
C ARG A 214 -3.74 16.23 0.99
N ILE A 215 -2.99 15.11 0.96
CA ILE A 215 -3.48 13.83 1.47
C ILE A 215 -3.95 13.95 2.93
N ALA A 216 -3.17 14.66 3.76
CA ALA A 216 -3.47 14.80 5.17
C ALA A 216 -4.66 15.73 5.44
N GLU A 217 -4.81 16.81 4.67
CA GLU A 217 -5.94 17.75 4.71
C GLU A 217 -7.24 17.07 4.29
N SER A 218 -7.23 16.35 3.15
CA SER A 218 -8.38 15.58 2.68
C SER A 218 -8.79 14.49 3.67
N SER A 219 -7.84 13.95 4.46
CA SER A 219 -8.14 12.99 5.52
C SER A 219 -8.89 13.59 6.73
N ILE A 220 -8.87 14.93 6.92
CA ILE A 220 -9.60 15.63 8.00
C ILE A 220 -11.08 15.73 7.65
N HIS A 221 -11.37 16.13 6.41
CA HIS A 221 -12.73 16.41 5.96
C HIS A 221 -13.47 15.16 5.48
N ASN A 222 -12.73 14.10 5.17
CA ASN A 222 -13.24 12.85 4.64
C ASN A 222 -12.85 11.67 5.56
N ILE A 223 -13.10 11.79 6.87
CA ILE A 223 -12.77 10.77 7.89
C ILE A 223 -13.28 9.38 7.53
N TYR A 224 -14.37 9.32 6.75
CA TYR A 224 -14.94 8.09 6.21
C TYR A 224 -14.44 7.79 4.80
N THR A 225 -13.16 7.47 4.65
CA THR A 225 -12.67 6.79 3.43
C THR A 225 -12.98 5.28 3.50
N GLY A 226 -14.20 4.92 3.89
CA GLY A 226 -14.55 3.58 4.34
C GLY A 226 -13.73 3.20 5.59
N PHE A 227 -14.25 3.42 6.78
CA PHE A 227 -13.86 2.68 7.99
C PHE A 227 -12.84 3.23 9.03
N SER A 228 -12.43 4.49 9.00
CA SER A 228 -11.75 5.10 10.16
C SER A 228 -12.78 5.75 11.10
N GLY A 229 -13.21 5.05 12.17
CA GLY A 229 -14.29 5.57 13.05
C GLY A 229 -14.63 4.71 14.27
N LEU A 230 -15.65 5.14 15.02
CA LEU A 230 -16.32 4.43 16.12
C LEU A 230 -17.46 3.59 15.52
N TYR A 231 -17.61 2.31 15.88
CA TYR A 231 -18.70 1.48 15.37
C TYR A 231 -19.70 1.09 16.45
N ARG A 232 -20.95 0.88 16.02
CA ARG A 232 -21.98 0.25 16.84
C ARG A 232 -22.13 -1.19 16.37
N ILE A 233 -21.95 -2.14 17.27
CA ILE A 233 -22.26 -3.55 17.00
C ILE A 233 -23.69 -3.80 17.47
N ALA A 234 -24.50 -4.40 16.60
CA ALA A 234 -25.80 -4.91 16.98
C ALA A 234 -25.60 -6.34 17.52
N GLU A 235 -25.64 -6.52 18.85
CA GLU A 235 -25.65 -7.87 19.42
C GLU A 235 -26.98 -8.56 19.06
N LYS A 236 -26.91 -9.73 18.42
CA LYS A 236 -28.03 -10.67 18.34
C LYS A 236 -28.15 -11.38 19.69
N SER A 237 -28.85 -10.78 20.65
CA SER A 237 -29.28 -11.49 21.85
C SER A 237 -30.44 -12.45 21.50
N HIS A 238 -30.40 -13.67 22.03
CA HIS A 238 -31.50 -14.66 21.93
C HIS A 238 -32.79 -14.21 22.63
N ASN A 239 -32.73 -13.14 23.44
CA ASN A 239 -33.90 -12.47 23.99
C ASN A 239 -34.03 -11.10 23.30
N HIS A 240 -35.25 -10.76 22.85
CA HIS A 240 -35.69 -9.62 22.01
C HIS A 240 -35.27 -8.19 22.43
N ILE A 241 -34.22 -8.00 23.22
CA ILE A 241 -33.67 -6.71 23.62
C ILE A 241 -32.41 -6.42 22.78
N ARG A 242 -32.56 -5.62 21.72
CA ARG A 242 -31.43 -5.07 20.96
C ARG A 242 -30.70 -4.03 21.84
N ARG A 243 -29.69 -4.43 22.61
CA ARG A 243 -28.72 -3.49 23.18
C ARG A 243 -27.65 -3.20 22.13
N ASN A 244 -27.60 -1.96 21.66
CA ASN A 244 -26.50 -1.49 20.80
C ASN A 244 -25.28 -1.24 21.69
N LYS A 245 -24.23 -2.07 21.56
CA LYS A 245 -22.95 -1.83 22.22
C LYS A 245 -22.05 -1.04 21.28
N GLU A 246 -21.61 0.14 21.71
CA GLU A 246 -20.59 0.91 20.99
C GLU A 246 -19.23 0.26 21.19
N ILE A 247 -18.65 -0.28 20.12
CA ILE A 247 -17.31 -0.85 20.12
C ILE A 247 -16.42 -0.03 19.19
N LYS A 248 -15.32 0.49 19.74
CA LYS A 248 -14.26 1.15 18.96
C LYS A 248 -13.46 0.13 18.17
N LEU A 249 -13.96 -0.31 17.01
CA LEU A 249 -13.16 -1.04 16.04
C LEU A 249 -12.40 -0.03 15.18
N ARG A 250 -11.12 -0.30 14.87
CA ARG A 250 -10.33 0.53 13.96
C ARG A 250 -9.92 -0.33 12.78
N PHE A 251 -10.56 -0.15 11.63
CA PHE A 251 -10.11 -0.76 10.39
C PHE A 251 -9.14 0.17 9.67
N ALA A 252 -8.34 -0.42 8.80
CA ALA A 252 -7.38 0.33 8.02
C ALA A 252 -8.00 0.72 6.66
N SER A 253 -7.95 2.01 6.33
CA SER A 253 -8.60 2.64 5.16
C SER A 253 -8.40 1.87 3.84
N PRO A 254 -9.43 1.34 3.16
CA PRO A 254 -9.35 0.62 1.88
C PRO A 254 -8.70 1.43 0.75
N ILE A 255 -8.61 2.74 0.89
CA ILE A 255 -7.89 3.61 -0.03
C ILE A 255 -6.42 3.74 0.40
N VAL A 256 -5.51 3.35 -0.48
CA VAL A 256 -4.06 3.50 -0.33
C VAL A 256 -3.60 4.59 -1.29
N VAL A 257 -2.83 5.55 -0.79
CA VAL A 257 -2.17 6.57 -1.62
C VAL A 257 -0.66 6.37 -1.54
N SER A 258 -0.03 6.18 -2.70
CA SER A 258 1.42 6.18 -2.91
C SER A 258 1.77 7.29 -3.92
N ALA A 259 3.06 7.46 -4.20
CA ALA A 259 3.53 8.40 -5.21
C ALA A 259 4.49 7.69 -6.18
N ILE A 260 4.48 8.14 -7.42
CA ILE A 260 5.52 7.86 -8.43
C ILE A 260 6.17 9.17 -8.83
N GLU A 261 7.36 9.06 -9.39
CA GLU A 261 8.11 10.18 -9.93
C GLU A 261 8.09 10.08 -11.45
N ASP A 262 7.70 11.16 -12.13
CA ASP A 262 7.72 11.24 -13.59
C ASP A 262 9.08 11.66 -14.14
N GLU A 263 9.16 11.87 -15.45
CA GLU A 263 10.39 12.23 -16.16
C GLU A 263 10.97 13.58 -15.72
N ASP A 264 10.12 14.49 -15.23
CA ASP A 264 10.50 15.81 -14.73
C ASP A 264 10.87 15.79 -13.23
N GLN A 265 10.97 14.61 -12.62
CA GLN A 265 11.14 14.41 -11.18
C GLN A 265 10.00 14.99 -10.33
N LYS A 266 8.84 15.23 -10.94
CA LYS A 266 7.62 15.64 -10.22
C LYS A 266 6.90 14.41 -9.71
N LEU A 267 6.11 14.59 -8.65
CA LEU A 267 5.39 13.49 -8.02
C LEU A 267 3.97 13.39 -8.57
N ARG A 268 3.54 12.20 -8.95
CA ARG A 268 2.13 11.91 -9.25
C ARG A 268 1.59 10.91 -8.23
N PRO A 269 0.44 11.17 -7.59
CA PRO A 269 -0.12 10.21 -6.67
C PRO A 269 -0.72 9.03 -7.42
N ILE A 270 -0.55 7.84 -6.86
CA ILE A 270 -1.31 6.65 -7.25
C ILE A 270 -2.27 6.34 -6.12
N ILE A 271 -3.55 6.26 -6.45
CA ILE A 271 -4.59 5.82 -5.52
C ILE A 271 -5.00 4.41 -5.88
N THR A 272 -4.78 3.49 -4.94
CA THR A 272 -5.28 2.11 -5.03
C THR A 272 -6.50 1.93 -4.15
N SER A 273 -7.65 1.68 -4.78
CA SER A 273 -8.91 1.38 -4.10
C SER A 273 -9.04 -0.13 -3.93
N LEU A 274 -9.14 -0.59 -2.69
CA LEU A 274 -9.37 -1.98 -2.35
C LEU A 274 -10.84 -2.23 -2.02
N LYS A 275 -11.33 -3.44 -2.32
CA LYS A 275 -12.57 -3.91 -1.76
C LYS A 275 -12.51 -3.86 -0.24
N THR A 276 -13.57 -3.34 0.36
CA THR A 276 -13.71 -3.40 1.80
C THR A 276 -14.47 -4.64 2.23
N VAL A 277 -13.97 -5.27 3.29
CA VAL A 277 -14.60 -6.40 3.93
C VAL A 277 -15.03 -6.00 5.33
N VAL A 278 -16.32 -6.17 5.58
CA VAL A 278 -16.98 -5.74 6.80
C VAL A 278 -17.38 -6.98 7.56
N PRO A 279 -16.99 -7.11 8.84
CA PRO A 279 -17.53 -8.14 9.70
C PRO A 279 -19.07 -8.05 9.72
N PRO A 280 -19.81 -9.17 9.58
CA PRO A 280 -21.27 -9.18 9.53
C PRO A 280 -21.94 -8.49 10.74
N GLU A 281 -21.23 -8.36 11.85
CA GLU A 281 -21.69 -7.77 13.10
C GLU A 281 -21.73 -6.23 13.09
N ILE A 282 -21.16 -5.59 12.05
CA ILE A 282 -21.05 -4.13 11.95
C ILE A 282 -22.09 -3.59 10.96
N ASP A 283 -22.97 -2.70 11.43
CA ASP A 283 -23.90 -1.97 10.59
C ASP A 283 -23.33 -0.60 10.19
N LEU A 284 -23.08 -0.42 8.89
CA LEU A 284 -22.50 0.79 8.30
C LEU A 284 -23.52 1.74 7.71
N LYS A 285 -24.81 1.39 7.71
CA LYS A 285 -25.86 2.12 6.98
C LYS A 285 -26.02 3.58 7.40
N ARG A 286 -25.31 4.03 8.45
CA ARG A 286 -25.38 5.39 9.01
C ARG A 286 -24.23 6.31 8.63
N GLU A 287 -23.21 5.83 7.91
CA GLU A 287 -22.01 6.62 7.60
C GLU A 287 -21.90 6.87 6.10
N LYS A 288 -21.78 8.16 5.72
CA LYS A 288 -21.61 8.55 4.32
C LYS A 288 -20.19 8.19 3.86
N ASP A 289 -20.06 7.43 2.78
CA ASP A 289 -18.76 7.17 2.16
C ASP A 289 -18.20 8.45 1.53
N MET A 290 -17.09 8.93 2.06
CA MET A 290 -16.37 10.12 1.61
C MET A 290 -15.11 9.76 0.81
N SER A 291 -14.92 8.48 0.47
CA SER A 291 -13.78 8.01 -0.33
C SER A 291 -13.70 8.73 -1.68
N GLY A 292 -14.83 8.98 -2.35
CA GLY A 292 -14.87 9.71 -3.63
C GLY A 292 -14.26 11.10 -3.52
N LYS A 293 -14.71 11.91 -2.54
CA LYS A 293 -14.20 13.26 -2.32
C LYS A 293 -12.73 13.27 -1.90
N PHE A 294 -12.34 12.35 -1.02
CA PHE A 294 -10.94 12.17 -0.64
C PHE A 294 -10.03 11.95 -1.85
N LYS A 295 -10.46 11.10 -2.79
CA LYS A 295 -9.69 10.82 -4.01
C LYS A 295 -9.67 12.02 -4.94
N GLU A 296 -10.81 12.67 -5.13
CA GLU A 296 -10.92 13.85 -6.00
C GLU A 296 -9.97 14.98 -5.58
N ASP A 297 -9.84 15.24 -4.27
CA ASP A 297 -8.95 16.28 -3.75
C ASP A 297 -7.46 15.99 -4.03
N ILE A 298 -7.08 14.72 -4.22
CA ILE A 298 -5.70 14.27 -4.41
C ILE A 298 -5.37 14.03 -5.89
N LEU A 299 -6.35 13.65 -6.71
CA LEU A 299 -6.13 13.35 -8.13
C LEU A 299 -6.09 14.62 -9.01
N LYS A 300 -6.56 15.76 -8.47
CA LYS A 300 -6.71 17.04 -9.17
C LYS A 300 -5.41 17.72 -9.58
#